data_AF-A0A937T959-F1
#
_entry.id   AF-A0A937T959-F1
#
_cell.length_a   1.000
_cell.length_b   1.000
_cell.length_c   1.000
_cell.angle_alpha   90.00
_cell.angle_beta   90.00
_cell.angle_gamma   90.00
#
_symmetry.space_group_name_H-M   'P 1'
#
loop_
_entity.id
_entity.type
_entity.pdbx_description
1 polymer ?
#
loop_
_entity_poly.entity_id
_entity_poly.type
_entity_poly.pdbx_seq_one_letter_code
_entity_poly.pdbx_strand_id
1 'polypeptide(L)'
;MKDETWSSRAYANEEFLSFDRLKRAVISRVLDRAERLMGEEFPLSPERIAELTTEEWQRAKEALQSSPGAREAFRKYLEGTVGDKVDGLIKTDKEYLSAMGVAEKSL
;
A
#
# COMPACT_ATOMS: atom_id res chain seq x y z
N MET A 1 19.20 -26.96 10.56
CA MET A 1 19.24 -25.95 11.64
C MET A 1 20.01 -24.77 11.09
N LYS A 2 19.48 -23.57 10.89
CA LYS A 2 18.28 -22.93 11.44
C LYS A 2 17.56 -22.16 10.33
N ASP A 3 16.25 -22.37 10.25
CA ASP A 3 15.31 -21.34 9.81
C ASP A 3 15.44 -20.15 10.77
N GLU A 4 16.28 -19.18 10.42
CA GLU A 4 16.09 -17.81 10.90
C GLU A 4 15.27 -17.11 9.83
N THR A 5 13.95 -17.18 10.00
CA THR A 5 12.96 -16.32 9.37
C THR A 5 13.32 -14.88 9.71
N TRP A 6 14.26 -14.29 8.98
CA TRP A 6 14.52 -12.87 9.06
C TRP A 6 13.29 -12.14 8.54
N SER A 7 12.47 -11.65 9.47
CA SER A 7 11.49 -10.63 9.16
C SER A 7 12.28 -9.35 8.89
N SER A 8 12.38 -8.94 7.63
CA SER A 8 12.83 -7.57 7.32
C SER A 8 12.02 -6.62 8.18
N ARG A 9 12.68 -5.61 8.77
CA ARG A 9 11.98 -4.60 9.56
C ARG A 9 10.81 -4.10 8.72
N ALA A 10 9.60 -4.26 9.25
CA ALA A 10 8.38 -3.80 8.60
C ALA A 10 8.55 -2.35 8.17
N TYR A 11 8.00 -2.02 7.00
CA TYR A 11 8.03 -0.63 6.55
C TYR A 11 7.24 0.24 7.53
N ALA A 12 7.86 1.33 7.94
CA ALA A 12 7.22 2.35 8.75
C ALA A 12 6.38 3.26 7.83
N ASN A 13 5.28 3.79 8.34
CA ASN A 13 4.38 4.63 7.53
C ASN A 13 5.09 5.89 7.01
N GLU A 14 6.05 6.43 7.76
CA GLU A 14 6.86 7.58 7.38
C GLU A 14 7.69 7.31 6.13
N GLU A 15 8.07 6.05 5.87
CA GLU A 15 8.82 5.66 4.68
C GLU A 15 7.97 5.78 3.41
N PHE A 16 6.64 5.79 3.53
CA PHE A 16 5.70 5.93 2.41
C PHE A 16 5.25 7.37 2.13
N LEU A 17 5.72 8.36 2.90
CA LEU A 17 5.30 9.76 2.75
C LEU A 17 5.90 10.45 1.51
N SER A 18 6.97 9.92 0.92
CA SER A 18 7.52 10.43 -0.35
C SER A 18 8.30 9.37 -1.12
N PHE A 19 8.46 9.57 -2.44
CA PHE A 19 9.26 8.68 -3.28
C PHE A 19 10.72 8.59 -2.81
N ASP A 20 11.30 9.69 -2.34
CA ASP A 20 12.68 9.69 -1.82
C ASP A 20 12.83 8.83 -0.56
N ARG A 21 11.86 8.90 0.35
CA ARG A 21 11.86 8.11 1.58
C ARG A 21 11.73 6.62 1.27
N LEU A 22 10.80 6.28 0.37
CA LEU A 22 10.61 4.91 -0.10
C LEU A 22 11.87 4.38 -0.79
N LYS A 23 12.46 5.16 -1.69
CA LYS A 23 13.70 4.80 -2.40
C LYS A 23 14.84 4.51 -1.42
N ARG A 24 15.06 5.39 -0.43
CA ARG A 24 16.09 5.20 0.62
C ARG A 24 15.82 3.95 1.44
N ALA A 25 14.57 3.74 1.84
CA ALA A 25 14.13 2.58 2.62
C ALA A 25 14.38 1.25 1.89
N VAL A 26 14.08 1.18 0.59
CA VAL A 26 14.34 0.00 -0.26
C VAL A 26 15.84 -0.21 -0.44
N ILE A 27 16.59 0.84 -0.82
CA ILE A 27 18.04 0.72 -1.02
C ILE A 27 18.73 0.21 0.24
N SER A 28 18.43 0.79 1.41
CA SER A 28 19.03 0.36 2.68
C SER A 28 18.78 -1.12 2.94
N ARG A 29 17.54 -1.60 2.75
CA ARG A 29 17.19 -3.01 2.99
C ARG A 29 17.85 -3.95 1.97
N VAL A 30 17.98 -3.54 0.71
CA VAL A 30 18.71 -4.32 -0.31
C VAL A 30 20.19 -4.42 0.06
N LEU A 31 20.82 -3.33 0.49
CA LEU A 31 22.22 -3.33 0.95
C LEU A 31 22.40 -4.22 2.18
N ASP A 32 21.53 -4.10 3.19
CA ASP A 32 21.57 -4.96 4.39
C ASP A 32 21.48 -6.46 4.04
N ARG A 33 20.67 -6.81 3.02
CA ARG A 33 20.56 -8.19 2.53
C ARG A 33 21.80 -8.62 1.74
N ALA A 34 22.30 -7.76 0.87
CA ALA A 34 23.48 -8.01 0.06
C ALA A 34 24.73 -8.24 0.92
N GLU A 35 24.92 -7.42 1.97
CA GLU A 35 26.06 -7.53 2.90
C GLU A 35 26.08 -8.88 3.63
N ARG A 36 24.92 -9.47 3.93
CA ARG A 36 24.83 -10.79 4.58
C ARG A 36 25.22 -11.94 3.66
N LEU A 37 24.98 -11.79 2.36
CA LEU A 37 25.38 -12.79 1.38
C LEU A 37 26.88 -12.77 1.11
N MET A 38 27.63 -11.77 1.60
CA MET A 38 29.07 -11.67 1.41
C MET A 38 29.85 -12.90 1.88
N GLY A 39 29.33 -13.63 2.89
CA GLY A 39 29.94 -14.88 3.36
C GLY A 39 29.70 -16.10 2.45
N GLU A 40 28.75 -16.00 1.52
CA GLU A 40 28.31 -17.09 0.62
C GLU A 40 28.65 -16.80 -0.84
N GLU A 41 28.51 -15.54 -1.28
CA GLU A 41 28.75 -15.07 -2.65
C GLU A 41 29.44 -13.70 -2.60
N PHE A 42 30.66 -13.62 -3.14
CA PHE A 42 31.39 -12.36 -3.30
C PHE A 42 32.32 -12.40 -4.52
N PRO A 43 32.24 -11.42 -5.45
CA PRO A 43 31.22 -10.36 -5.50
C PRO A 43 29.84 -10.94 -5.85
N LEU A 44 28.77 -10.26 -5.43
CA LEU A 44 27.43 -10.59 -5.91
C LEU A 44 27.34 -10.31 -7.41
N SER A 45 26.75 -11.25 -8.15
CA SER A 45 26.45 -11.04 -9.57
C SER A 45 25.44 -9.90 -9.78
N PRO A 46 25.50 -9.17 -10.91
CA PRO A 46 24.49 -8.16 -11.25
C PRO A 46 23.05 -8.70 -11.24
N GLU A 47 22.87 -9.94 -11.69
CA GLU A 47 21.58 -10.64 -11.70
C GLU A 47 21.06 -10.84 -10.28
N ARG A 48 21.93 -11.25 -9.35
CA ARG A 48 21.57 -11.42 -7.94
C ARG A 48 21.18 -10.10 -7.28
N ILE A 49 21.90 -9.02 -7.58
CA ILE A 49 21.56 -7.68 -7.09
C ILE A 49 20.19 -7.23 -7.63
N ALA A 50 19.91 -7.48 -8.91
CA ALA A 50 18.63 -7.15 -9.53
C ALA A 50 17.46 -7.94 -8.93
N GLU A 51 17.67 -9.23 -8.64
CA GLU A 51 16.71 -10.09 -7.96
C GLU A 51 16.40 -9.55 -6.54
N LEU A 52 17.42 -9.33 -5.71
CA LEU A 52 17.27 -8.77 -4.36
C LEU A 52 16.50 -7.44 -4.36
N THR A 53 16.78 -6.59 -5.35
CA THR A 53 16.10 -5.30 -5.54
C THR A 53 14.64 -5.48 -5.90
N THR A 54 14.33 -6.39 -6.83
CA THR A 54 12.96 -6.66 -7.28
C THR A 54 12.11 -7.26 -6.17
N GLU A 55 12.68 -8.19 -5.39
CA GLU A 55 12.02 -8.77 -4.23
C GLU A 55 11.71 -7.73 -3.16
N GLU A 56 12.67 -6.87 -2.82
CA GLU A 56 12.45 -5.81 -1.83
C GLU A 56 11.41 -4.80 -2.31
N TRP A 57 11.44 -4.47 -3.60
CA TRP A 57 10.42 -3.61 -4.21
C TRP A 57 9.02 -4.22 -4.11
N GLN A 58 8.88 -5.53 -4.33
CA GLN A 58 7.61 -6.22 -4.17
C GLN A 58 7.11 -6.15 -2.71
N ARG A 59 7.98 -6.38 -1.74
CA ARG A 59 7.66 -6.23 -0.31
C ARG A 59 7.22 -4.82 0.06
N ALA A 60 7.90 -3.81 -0.51
CA ALA A 60 7.54 -2.41 -0.30
C ALA A 60 6.12 -2.09 -0.81
N LYS A 61 5.73 -2.61 -1.99
CA LYS A 61 4.38 -2.43 -2.54
C LYS A 61 3.31 -3.07 -1.67
N GLU A 62 3.54 -4.29 -1.20
CA GLU A 62 2.61 -5.01 -0.33
C GLU A 62 2.41 -4.27 1.01
N ALA A 63 3.51 -3.81 1.61
CA ALA A 63 3.45 -3.01 2.83
C ALA A 63 2.74 -1.66 2.60
N LEU A 64 3.01 -0.98 1.48
CA LEU A 64 2.32 0.26 1.11
C LEU A 64 0.80 0.05 1.00
N GLN A 65 0.35 -1.03 0.34
CA GLN A 65 -1.07 -1.34 0.20
C GLN A 65 -1.77 -1.56 1.54
N SER A 66 -1.04 -2.07 2.54
CA SER A 66 -1.55 -2.25 3.90
C SER A 66 -1.52 -0.99 4.76
N SER A 67 -0.86 0.08 4.29
CA SER A 67 -0.62 1.31 5.07
C SER A 67 -1.90 2.14 5.27
N PRO A 68 -1.99 2.93 6.36
CA PRO A 68 -3.11 3.85 6.58
C PRO A 68 -3.29 4.86 5.44
N GLY A 69 -2.19 5.39 4.88
CA GLY A 69 -2.23 6.36 3.79
C GLY A 69 -2.82 5.77 2.51
N ALA A 70 -2.47 4.53 2.15
CA ALA A 70 -3.08 3.85 1.00
C ALA A 70 -4.57 3.56 1.21
N ARG A 71 -4.96 3.14 2.43
CA ARG A 71 -6.36 2.93 2.78
C ARG A 71 -7.18 4.21 2.70
N GLU A 72 -6.63 5.33 3.15
CA GLU A 72 -7.30 6.63 3.07
C GLU A 72 -7.44 7.10 1.62
N ALA A 73 -6.37 7.02 0.83
CA ALA A 73 -6.41 7.36 -0.60
C ALA A 73 -7.45 6.50 -1.35
N PHE A 74 -7.50 5.20 -1.04
CA PHE A 74 -8.49 4.30 -1.62
C PHE A 74 -9.91 4.63 -1.18
N ARG A 75 -10.13 4.97 0.10
CA ARG A 75 -11.44 5.41 0.60
C ARG A 75 -11.91 6.66 -0.13
N LYS A 76 -11.06 7.68 -0.27
CA LYS A 76 -11.38 8.91 -1.01
C LYS A 76 -11.76 8.64 -2.47
N TYR A 77 -11.06 7.73 -3.12
CA TYR A 77 -11.41 7.27 -4.46
C TYR A 77 -12.80 6.61 -4.50
N LEU A 78 -13.10 5.73 -3.55
CA LEU A 78 -14.40 5.06 -3.46
C LEU A 78 -15.55 6.01 -3.09
N GLU A 79 -15.31 7.02 -2.26
CA GLU A 79 -16.33 7.97 -1.81
C GLU A 79 -17.04 8.63 -3.00
N GLY A 80 -16.32 9.01 -4.05
CA GLY A 80 -16.93 9.56 -5.26
C GLY A 80 -17.83 8.55 -5.98
N THR A 81 -17.29 7.36 -6.30
CA THR A 81 -18.05 6.34 -7.04
C THR A 81 -19.26 5.80 -6.28
N VAL A 82 -19.09 5.57 -4.97
CA VAL A 82 -20.18 5.10 -4.11
C VAL A 82 -21.22 6.20 -3.92
N GLY A 83 -20.78 7.45 -3.70
CA GLY A 83 -21.66 8.61 -3.59
C GLY A 83 -22.57 8.76 -4.81
N ASP A 84 -21.99 8.79 -6.01
CA ASP A 84 -22.74 8.92 -7.26
C ASP A 84 -23.77 7.79 -7.44
N LYS A 85 -23.39 6.56 -7.06
CA LYS A 85 -24.29 5.41 -7.15
C LYS A 85 -25.45 5.54 -6.16
N VAL A 86 -25.18 5.94 -4.93
CA VAL A 86 -26.19 6.16 -3.88
C VAL A 86 -27.15 7.28 -4.28
N ASP A 87 -26.63 8.39 -4.80
CA ASP A 87 -27.45 9.51 -5.30
C ASP A 87 -28.40 9.06 -6.42
N GLY A 88 -27.93 8.19 -7.32
CA GLY A 88 -28.77 7.58 -8.34
C GLY A 88 -29.92 6.75 -7.74
N LEU A 89 -29.62 5.92 -6.74
CA LEU A 89 -30.63 5.10 -6.05
C LEU A 89 -31.65 5.96 -5.31
N ILE A 90 -31.22 7.02 -4.63
CA ILE A 90 -32.11 7.97 -3.95
C ILE A 90 -33.08 8.61 -4.95
N LYS A 91 -32.59 9.01 -6.12
CA LYS A 91 -33.45 9.58 -7.17
C LYS A 91 -34.46 8.56 -7.69
N THR A 92 -34.07 7.30 -7.87
CA THR A 92 -34.97 6.23 -8.31
C THR A 92 -36.05 5.91 -7.28
N ASP A 93 -35.68 5.81 -6.00
CA ASP A 93 -36.58 5.36 -4.93
C ASP A 93 -37.24 6.53 -4.18
N LYS A 94 -37.20 7.75 -4.74
CA LYS A 94 -37.60 8.99 -4.07
C LYS A 94 -39.02 8.93 -3.47
N GLU A 95 -39.99 8.44 -4.23
CA GLU A 95 -41.39 8.37 -3.78
C GLU A 95 -41.55 7.42 -2.59
N TYR A 96 -40.92 6.25 -2.66
CA TYR A 96 -40.91 5.27 -1.58
C TYR A 96 -40.24 5.84 -0.32
N LEU A 97 -39.05 6.42 -0.46
CA LEU A 97 -38.32 7.04 0.64
C LEU A 97 -39.12 8.19 1.29
N SER A 98 -39.77 9.01 0.48
CA SER A 98 -40.61 10.11 0.94
C SER A 98 -41.85 9.61 1.70
N ALA A 99 -42.51 8.56 1.21
CA ALA A 99 -43.64 7.93 1.89
C ALA A 99 -43.26 7.33 3.25
N MET A 100 -42.00 6.92 3.42
CA MET A 100 -41.42 6.45 4.68
C MET A 100 -40.93 7.60 5.60
N GLY A 101 -41.17 8.86 5.23
CA GLY A 101 -40.81 10.03 6.04
C GLY A 101 -39.37 10.53 5.87
N VAL A 102 -38.62 10.01 4.89
CA VAL A 102 -37.29 10.55 4.56
C VAL A 102 -37.47 11.84 3.78
N ALA A 103 -37.09 12.97 4.38
CA ALA A 103 -37.19 14.28 3.76
C ALA A 103 -35.85 14.72 3.15
N GLU A 104 -35.88 15.24 1.92
CA GLU A 104 -34.78 16.05 1.40
C GLU A 104 -34.67 17.33 2.25
N LYS A 105 -33.60 17.44 3.05
CA LYS A 105 -33.24 18.75 3.61
C LYS A 105 -32.60 19.57 2.49
N SER A 106 -33.29 20.61 2.03
CA SER A 106 -32.64 21.71 1.32
C SER A 106 -31.67 22.42 2.28
N LEU A 107 -30.45 22.66 1.80
CA LEU A 107 -29.50 23.59 2.43
C LEU A 107 -30.01 25.03 2.32
#